data_AF-A0A9J5WNE7-F1
#
_entry.id   AF-A0A9J5WNE7-F1
#
_cell.length_a   1.000
_cell.length_b   1.000
_cell.length_c   1.000
_cell.angle_alpha   90.00
_cell.angle_beta   90.00
_cell.angle_gamma   90.00
#
_symmetry.space_group_name_H-M   'P 1'
#
loop_
_entity.id
_entity.type
_entity.pdbx_description
1 polymer ?
#
loop_
_entity_poly.entity_id
_entity_poly.type
_entity_poly.pdbx_seq_one_letter_code
_entity_poly.pdbx_strand_id
1 'polypeptide(L)'
;MHIRAPTSYKDLLTVDGERCTTFRESVEKRGLLHCDNSFVDCMFEVASYQMPHSLRRLFATLLVYCAPVNPRKLWEQFEDSMVEDYKMLQTIERKKFRYQTLNHINDILHSMGHDINEYELIPESINSSAAAREAKDVHFERSITVSEDDVLLHKKLNKKQMIAYNVITERIFSNKAEHSL
;
A
#
# COMPACT_ATOMS: atom_id res chain seq x y z
N MET A 1 -27.49 -6.86 -25.38
CA MET A 1 -28.68 -6.91 -24.50
C MET A 1 -28.86 -5.54 -23.86
N HIS A 2 -30.06 -4.97 -23.91
CA HIS A 2 -30.36 -3.63 -23.38
C HIS A 2 -31.00 -3.81 -22.00
N ILE A 3 -30.28 -3.48 -20.93
CA ILE A 3 -30.81 -3.56 -19.56
C ILE A 3 -31.72 -2.34 -19.37
N ARG A 4 -33.00 -2.58 -19.08
CA ARG A 4 -34.00 -1.53 -18.82
C ARG A 4 -33.55 -0.71 -17.61
N ALA A 5 -33.60 0.62 -17.71
CA ALA A 5 -33.26 1.49 -16.59
C ALA A 5 -34.16 1.18 -15.38
N PRO A 6 -33.61 1.08 -14.16
CA PRO A 6 -34.38 0.87 -12.94
C PRO A 6 -35.42 1.98 -12.76
N THR A 7 -36.67 1.62 -12.47
CA THR A 7 -37.78 2.59 -12.29
C THR A 7 -38.10 2.89 -10.83
N SER A 8 -37.48 2.15 -9.90
CA SER A 8 -37.67 2.32 -8.47
C SER A 8 -36.44 1.89 -7.68
N TYR A 9 -36.36 2.31 -6.41
CA TYR A 9 -35.30 1.83 -5.49
C TYR A 9 -35.34 0.31 -5.29
N LYS A 10 -36.53 -0.31 -5.37
CA LYS A 10 -36.68 -1.77 -5.32
C LYS A 10 -36.04 -2.44 -6.54
N ASP A 11 -36.15 -1.83 -7.71
CA ASP A 11 -35.50 -2.33 -8.94
C ASP A 11 -33.97 -2.21 -8.87
N LEU A 12 -33.46 -1.17 -8.21
CA LEU A 12 -32.02 -1.01 -7.96
C LEU A 12 -31.44 -2.11 -7.08
N LEU A 13 -32.22 -2.63 -6.12
CA LEU A 13 -31.82 -3.73 -5.25
C LEU A 13 -31.94 -5.11 -5.89
N THR A 14 -32.61 -5.22 -7.04
CA THR A 14 -32.85 -6.51 -7.68
C THR A 14 -31.80 -6.75 -8.76
N VAL A 15 -31.08 -7.87 -8.69
CA VAL A 15 -30.04 -8.28 -9.66
C VAL A 15 -30.34 -9.72 -10.06
N ASP A 16 -30.49 -9.96 -11.37
CA ASP A 16 -30.81 -11.28 -11.93
C ASP A 16 -32.02 -11.99 -11.28
N GLY A 17 -33.01 -11.23 -10.82
CA GLY A 17 -34.22 -11.73 -10.16
C GLY A 17 -34.08 -11.95 -8.65
N GLU A 18 -32.88 -11.78 -8.08
CA GLU A 18 -32.64 -11.82 -6.64
C GLU A 18 -32.64 -10.42 -6.02
N ARG A 19 -33.33 -10.26 -4.89
CA ARG A 19 -33.37 -9.00 -4.16
C ARG A 19 -32.22 -8.94 -3.14
N CYS A 20 -31.32 -8.00 -3.34
CA CYS A 20 -30.25 -7.67 -2.41
C CYS A 20 -30.80 -6.89 -1.20
N THR A 21 -30.12 -7.04 -0.07
CA THR A 21 -30.46 -6.39 1.20
C THR A 21 -30.06 -4.92 1.22
N THR A 22 -28.96 -4.58 0.55
CA THR A 22 -28.42 -3.21 0.49
C THR A 22 -28.14 -2.78 -0.95
N PHE A 23 -28.11 -1.46 -1.18
CA PHE A 23 -27.73 -0.91 -2.48
C PHE A 23 -26.29 -1.25 -2.85
N ARG A 24 -25.39 -1.32 -1.85
CA ARG A 24 -24.00 -1.72 -2.07
C ARG A 24 -23.90 -3.14 -2.63
N GLU A 25 -24.61 -4.09 -2.01
CA GLU A 25 -24.67 -5.49 -2.46
C GLU A 25 -25.21 -5.62 -3.89
N SER A 26 -26.22 -4.81 -4.27
CA SER A 26 -26.75 -4.86 -5.63
C SER A 26 -25.80 -4.25 -6.66
N VAL A 27 -25.06 -3.20 -6.32
CA VAL A 27 -24.04 -2.59 -7.18
C VAL A 27 -22.83 -3.53 -7.31
N GLU A 28 -22.47 -4.26 -6.26
CA GLU A 28 -21.46 -5.34 -6.26
C GLU A 28 -21.84 -6.47 -7.23
N LYS A 29 -23.04 -7.06 -7.08
CA LYS A 29 -23.51 -8.14 -7.97
C LYS A 29 -23.58 -7.69 -9.44
N ARG A 30 -23.84 -6.41 -9.70
CA ARG A 30 -23.87 -5.84 -11.05
C ARG A 30 -22.46 -5.56 -11.63
N GLY A 31 -21.39 -5.75 -10.85
CA GLY A 31 -20.02 -5.41 -11.27
C GLY A 31 -19.80 -3.91 -11.50
N LEU A 32 -20.64 -3.06 -10.88
CA LEU A 32 -20.62 -1.61 -11.07
C LEU A 32 -19.66 -0.89 -10.11
N LEU A 33 -19.13 -1.60 -9.12
CA LEU A 33 -18.01 -1.11 -8.31
C LEU A 33 -16.72 -1.18 -9.13
N HIS A 34 -16.56 -0.21 -10.02
CA HIS A 34 -15.37 -0.05 -10.86
C HIS A 34 -14.11 0.26 -10.04
N CYS A 35 -14.30 0.78 -8.82
CA CYS A 35 -13.24 1.29 -7.97
C CYS A 35 -12.23 0.22 -7.52
N ASP A 36 -12.67 -1.00 -7.19
CA ASP A 36 -11.78 -2.02 -6.62
C ASP A 36 -10.64 -2.42 -7.58
N ASN A 37 -10.90 -2.52 -8.88
CA ASN A 37 -9.87 -2.92 -9.84
C ASN A 37 -8.80 -1.83 -10.00
N SER A 38 -9.21 -0.56 -10.09
CA SER A 38 -8.26 0.56 -10.29
C SER A 38 -7.29 0.75 -9.13
N PHE A 39 -7.73 0.49 -7.89
CA PHE A 39 -6.86 0.59 -6.71
C PHE A 39 -5.93 -0.61 -6.56
N VAL A 40 -6.40 -1.81 -6.93
CA VAL A 40 -5.57 -3.01 -6.99
C VAL A 40 -4.46 -2.83 -8.02
N ASP A 41 -4.78 -2.30 -9.21
CA ASP A 41 -3.77 -2.01 -10.24
C ASP A 41 -2.75 -0.98 -9.76
N CYS A 42 -3.20 0.09 -9.08
CA CYS A 42 -2.32 1.08 -8.47
C CYS A 42 -1.41 0.46 -7.39
N MET A 43 -1.95 -0.42 -6.53
CA MET A 43 -1.17 -1.15 -5.54
C MET A 43 -0.11 -2.05 -6.18
N PHE A 44 -0.42 -2.72 -7.30
CA PHE A 44 0.56 -3.50 -8.06
C PHE A 44 1.68 -2.63 -8.63
N GLU A 45 1.33 -1.48 -9.19
CA GLU A 45 2.31 -0.52 -9.68
C GLU A 45 3.25 -0.07 -8.54
N VAL A 46 2.71 0.32 -7.38
CA VAL A 46 3.53 0.72 -6.23
C VAL A 46 4.39 -0.43 -5.70
N ALA A 47 3.84 -1.64 -5.63
CA ALA A 47 4.58 -2.82 -5.22
C ALA A 47 5.76 -3.13 -6.16
N SER A 48 5.64 -2.81 -7.47
CA SER A 48 6.71 -3.02 -8.45
C SER A 48 7.96 -2.18 -8.19
N TYR A 49 7.83 -1.06 -7.47
CA TYR A 49 8.97 -0.23 -7.08
C TYR A 49 9.72 -0.76 -5.85
N GLN A 50 9.27 -1.86 -5.22
CA GLN A 50 9.89 -2.44 -4.03
C GLN A 50 10.06 -1.41 -2.91
N MET A 51 9.00 -0.62 -2.67
CA MET A 51 8.94 0.38 -1.61
C MET A 51 7.84 0.03 -0.60
N PRO A 52 8.10 -0.90 0.36
CA PRO A 52 7.08 -1.43 1.26
C PRO A 52 6.40 -0.36 2.12
N HIS A 53 7.12 0.68 2.52
CA HIS A 53 6.57 1.80 3.29
C HIS A 53 5.54 2.61 2.50
N SER A 54 5.90 3.01 1.27
CA SER A 54 4.99 3.72 0.37
C SER A 54 3.75 2.87 0.09
N LEU A 55 3.93 1.56 -0.09
CA LEU A 55 2.84 0.62 -0.28
C LEU A 55 1.92 0.54 0.94
N ARG A 56 2.46 0.46 2.16
CA ARG A 56 1.68 0.50 3.41
C ARG A 56 0.88 1.81 3.55
N ARG A 57 1.48 2.95 3.17
CA ARG A 57 0.81 4.25 3.22
C ARG A 57 -0.30 4.39 2.18
N LEU A 58 -0.08 3.88 0.97
CA LEU A 58 -1.12 3.79 -0.05
C LEU A 58 -2.27 2.89 0.44
N PHE A 59 -1.95 1.71 0.97
CA PHE A 59 -2.93 0.78 1.51
C PHE A 59 -3.81 1.43 2.59
N ALA A 60 -3.22 2.09 3.59
CA ALA A 60 -3.96 2.82 4.62
C ALA A 60 -4.84 3.94 4.02
N THR A 61 -4.34 4.67 3.03
CA THR A 61 -5.10 5.70 2.30
C THR A 61 -6.32 5.10 1.59
N LEU A 62 -6.16 3.95 0.93
CA LEU A 62 -7.26 3.25 0.26
C LEU A 62 -8.31 2.78 1.27
N LEU A 63 -7.89 2.27 2.43
CA LEU A 63 -8.83 1.88 3.49
C LEU A 63 -9.74 3.05 3.90
N VAL A 64 -9.16 4.22 4.18
CA VAL A 64 -9.90 5.39 4.66
C VAL A 64 -10.77 6.03 3.58
N TYR A 65 -10.21 6.29 2.40
CA TYR A 65 -10.87 7.15 1.41
C TYR A 65 -11.62 6.38 0.33
N CYS A 66 -11.28 5.11 0.13
CA CYS A 66 -11.86 4.29 -0.94
C CYS A 66 -12.76 3.18 -0.43
N ALA A 67 -12.67 2.83 0.86
CA ALA A 67 -13.50 1.84 1.54
C ALA A 67 -13.66 0.55 0.71
N PRO A 68 -12.55 -0.17 0.42
CA PRO A 68 -12.56 -1.34 -0.47
C PRO A 68 -13.59 -2.37 0.00
N VAL A 69 -14.20 -3.09 -0.94
CA VAL A 69 -15.25 -4.07 -0.63
C VAL A 69 -14.76 -5.17 0.30
N ASN A 70 -13.51 -5.59 0.12
CA ASN A 70 -12.89 -6.62 0.95
C ASN A 70 -11.46 -6.21 1.38
N PRO A 71 -11.35 -5.41 2.46
CA PRO A 71 -10.06 -4.97 3.01
C PRO A 71 -9.12 -6.14 3.35
N ARG A 72 -9.68 -7.22 3.89
CA ARG A 72 -8.94 -8.45 4.24
C ARG A 72 -8.30 -9.11 3.02
N LYS A 73 -9.06 -9.29 1.94
CA LYS A 73 -8.54 -9.88 0.70
C LYS A 73 -7.44 -9.01 0.10
N LEU A 74 -7.61 -7.69 0.13
CA LEU A 74 -6.59 -6.75 -0.34
C LEU A 74 -5.31 -6.83 0.51
N TRP A 75 -5.45 -6.92 1.83
CA TRP A 75 -4.33 -7.16 2.74
C TRP A 75 -3.59 -8.46 2.41
N GLU A 76 -4.30 -9.58 2.32
CA GLU A 76 -3.73 -10.91 2.03
C GLU A 76 -3.00 -10.94 0.68
N GLN A 77 -3.48 -10.18 -0.31
CA GLN A 77 -2.88 -10.10 -1.63
C GLN A 77 -1.53 -9.35 -1.63
N PHE A 78 -1.38 -8.31 -0.82
CA PHE A 78 -0.20 -7.43 -0.83
C PHE A 78 0.69 -7.54 0.42
N GLU A 79 0.33 -8.39 1.39
CA GLU A 79 1.09 -8.62 2.62
C GLU A 79 2.56 -8.89 2.33
N ASP A 80 2.84 -9.82 1.40
CA ASP A 80 4.21 -10.26 1.13
C ASP A 80 5.13 -9.13 0.64
N SER A 81 4.57 -8.17 -0.10
CA SER A 81 5.23 -6.95 -0.55
C SER A 81 5.34 -5.90 0.55
N MET A 82 4.32 -5.77 1.40
CA MET A 82 4.33 -4.80 2.51
C MET A 82 5.29 -5.16 3.65
N VAL A 83 5.62 -6.45 3.80
CA VAL A 83 6.58 -6.94 4.81
C VAL A 83 8.02 -7.08 4.29
N GLU A 84 8.28 -6.77 3.01
CA GLU A 84 9.53 -7.11 2.32
C GLU A 84 10.78 -6.48 2.97
N ASP A 85 10.68 -5.23 3.43
CA ASP A 85 11.78 -4.52 4.08
C ASP A 85 12.16 -5.15 5.43
N TYR A 86 11.20 -5.74 6.15
CA TYR A 86 11.50 -6.47 7.37
C TYR A 86 12.19 -7.81 7.11
N LYS A 87 11.92 -8.47 5.97
CA LYS A 87 12.60 -9.72 5.58
C LYS A 87 14.11 -9.51 5.41
N MET A 88 14.52 -8.34 4.91
CA MET A 88 15.93 -7.98 4.72
C MET A 88 16.71 -7.83 6.03
N LEU A 89 16.02 -7.62 7.16
CA LEU A 89 16.64 -7.47 8.48
C LEU A 89 17.01 -8.80 9.16
N GLN A 90 16.82 -9.95 8.48
CA GLN A 90 17.28 -11.34 8.75
C GLN A 90 17.16 -11.93 10.18
N THR A 91 16.64 -11.22 11.17
CA THR A 91 16.79 -11.58 12.59
C THR A 91 15.48 -12.07 13.23
N ILE A 92 14.38 -12.17 12.47
CA ILE A 92 13.02 -12.24 13.04
C ILE A 92 12.11 -13.23 12.28
N GLU A 93 11.22 -13.92 13.01
CA GLU A 93 10.19 -14.82 12.47
C GLU A 93 9.08 -14.09 11.69
N ARG A 94 8.51 -14.74 10.66
CA ARG A 94 7.44 -14.20 9.78
C ARG A 94 6.26 -13.58 10.53
N LYS A 95 5.80 -14.20 11.62
CA LYS A 95 4.68 -13.68 12.42
C LYS A 95 4.97 -12.29 13.00
N LYS A 96 6.22 -12.02 13.36
CA LYS A 96 6.63 -10.74 13.93
C LYS A 96 6.75 -9.66 12.85
N PHE A 97 7.12 -10.00 11.60
CA PHE A 97 7.04 -9.08 10.46
C PHE A 97 5.61 -8.66 10.14
N ARG A 98 4.68 -9.62 10.12
CA ARG A 98 3.25 -9.35 9.94
C ARG A 98 2.76 -8.36 11.00
N TYR A 99 3.03 -8.63 12.28
CA TYR A 99 2.59 -7.77 13.38
C TYR A 99 3.23 -6.37 13.32
N GLN A 100 4.52 -6.26 12.99
CA GLN A 100 5.19 -4.97 12.80
C GLN A 100 4.56 -4.15 11.67
N THR A 101 4.28 -4.80 10.54
CA THR A 101 3.65 -4.18 9.37
C THR A 101 2.24 -3.69 9.70
N LEU A 102 1.45 -4.50 10.39
CA LEU A 102 0.11 -4.12 10.81
C LEU A 102 0.13 -2.98 11.84
N ASN A 103 1.06 -2.97 12.80
CA ASN A 103 1.22 -1.83 13.70
C ASN A 103 1.60 -0.57 12.95
N HIS A 104 2.48 -0.67 11.97
CA HIS A 104 2.86 0.48 11.15
C HIS A 104 1.67 1.03 10.36
N ILE A 105 0.83 0.15 9.79
CA ILE A 105 -0.43 0.56 9.15
C ILE A 105 -1.36 1.20 10.18
N ASN A 106 -1.47 0.64 11.38
CA ASN A 106 -2.29 1.21 12.45
C ASN A 106 -1.81 2.61 12.86
N ASP A 107 -0.50 2.85 12.92
CA ASP A 107 0.05 4.17 13.21
C ASP A 107 -0.35 5.19 12.13
N ILE A 108 -0.29 4.79 10.86
CA ILE A 108 -0.73 5.62 9.73
C ILE A 108 -2.25 5.88 9.82
N LEU A 109 -3.05 4.86 10.11
CA LEU A 109 -4.50 5.01 10.28
C LEU A 109 -4.86 5.93 11.45
N HIS A 110 -4.17 5.81 12.60
CA HIS A 110 -4.36 6.69 13.75
C HIS A 110 -4.05 8.15 13.41
N SER A 111 -3.07 8.40 12.55
CA SER A 111 -2.78 9.76 12.05
C SER A 111 -3.92 10.36 11.21
N MET A 112 -4.78 9.50 10.62
CA MET A 112 -5.99 9.86 9.90
C MET A 112 -7.26 9.75 10.77
N GLY A 113 -7.13 9.42 12.07
CA GLY A 113 -8.26 9.31 12.99
C GLY A 113 -9.01 7.97 12.98
N HIS A 114 -8.41 6.92 12.41
CA HIS A 114 -9.00 5.58 12.29
C HIS A 114 -8.18 4.52 13.03
N ASP A 115 -8.83 3.46 13.51
CA ASP A 115 -8.16 2.29 14.09
C ASP A 115 -8.15 1.09 13.12
N ILE A 116 -7.04 0.34 13.06
CA ILE A 116 -6.91 -0.82 12.16
C ILE A 116 -7.96 -1.91 12.42
N ASN A 117 -8.44 -2.03 13.66
CA ASN A 117 -9.44 -3.02 14.03
C ASN A 117 -10.81 -2.73 13.37
N GLU A 118 -11.07 -1.49 12.91
CA GLU A 118 -12.28 -1.12 12.15
C GLU A 118 -12.40 -1.83 10.81
N TYR A 119 -11.27 -2.25 10.23
CA TYR A 119 -11.19 -2.82 8.88
C TYR A 119 -11.13 -4.35 8.86
N GLU A 120 -11.11 -4.99 10.03
CA GLU A 120 -11.13 -6.45 10.19
C GLU A 120 -10.14 -7.19 9.27
N LEU A 121 -8.93 -6.65 9.11
CA LEU A 121 -7.90 -7.20 8.20
C LEU A 121 -7.46 -8.60 8.62
N ILE A 122 -7.48 -8.87 9.92
CA ILE A 122 -7.09 -10.14 10.53
C ILE A 122 -8.13 -10.56 11.58
N PRO A 123 -8.21 -11.85 11.98
CA PRO A 123 -9.14 -12.29 13.02
C PRO A 123 -8.80 -11.75 14.43
N GLU A 124 -7.53 -11.47 14.70
CA GLU A 124 -7.07 -11.00 16.00
C GLU A 124 -7.12 -9.47 16.13
N SER A 125 -7.38 -8.97 17.34
CA SER A 125 -7.29 -7.53 17.59
C SER A 125 -5.84 -7.08 17.77
N ILE A 126 -5.51 -5.93 17.19
CA ILE A 126 -4.19 -5.32 17.27
C ILE A 126 -4.19 -4.32 18.42
N ASN A 127 -3.38 -4.60 19.43
CA ASN A 127 -3.19 -3.71 20.58
C ASN A 127 -1.93 -2.87 20.34
N SER A 128 -2.13 -1.60 20.00
CA SER A 128 -1.03 -0.63 19.89
C SER A 128 -0.35 -0.45 21.25
N SER A 129 0.98 -0.50 21.28
CA SER A 129 1.73 -0.04 22.46
C SER A 129 1.85 1.49 22.41
N ALA A 130 1.59 2.17 23.53
CA ALA A 130 1.56 3.63 23.66
C ALA A 130 2.82 4.37 23.17
N ALA A 131 3.94 3.68 22.94
CA ALA A 131 5.19 4.24 22.40
C ALA A 131 5.10 4.70 20.93
N ALA A 132 3.98 4.48 20.24
CA ALA A 132 3.89 4.66 18.80
C ALA A 132 3.64 6.09 18.30
N ARG A 133 3.45 7.06 19.19
CA ARG A 133 2.76 8.32 18.89
C ARG A 133 3.62 9.51 18.39
N GLU A 134 4.90 9.37 18.09
CA GLU A 134 5.69 10.51 17.59
C GLU A 134 6.56 10.19 16.36
N ALA A 135 6.39 11.00 15.32
CA ALA A 135 7.29 11.22 14.17
C ALA A 135 7.94 9.96 13.54
N LYS A 136 7.17 8.88 13.34
CA LYS A 136 7.68 7.62 12.78
C LYS A 136 8.00 7.66 11.29
N ASP A 137 7.29 8.42 10.46
CA ASP A 137 7.59 8.50 9.02
C ASP A 137 9.03 8.99 8.79
N VAL A 138 9.45 10.04 9.51
CA VAL A 138 10.83 10.57 9.44
C VAL A 138 11.85 9.57 9.99
N HIS A 139 11.49 8.87 11.07
CA HIS A 139 12.35 7.81 11.62
C HIS A 139 12.48 6.65 10.64
N PHE A 140 11.40 6.24 9.98
CA PHE A 140 11.40 5.15 9.03
C PHE A 140 12.33 5.46 7.86
N GLU A 141 12.17 6.63 7.23
CA GLU A 141 13.06 7.10 6.15
C GLU A 141 14.53 7.15 6.58
N ARG A 142 14.82 7.54 7.83
CA ARG A 142 16.17 7.55 8.39
C ARG A 142 16.72 6.16 8.75
N SER A 143 15.86 5.17 8.90
CA SER A 143 16.23 3.79 9.28
C SER A 143 16.35 2.83 8.10
N ILE A 144 16.18 3.32 6.87
CA ILE A 144 16.40 2.52 5.65
C ILE A 144 17.89 2.14 5.60
N THR A 145 18.17 0.85 5.81
CA THR A 145 19.52 0.29 5.66
C THR A 145 19.81 0.10 4.18
N VAL A 146 20.77 0.85 3.63
CA VAL A 146 21.29 0.62 2.28
C VAL A 146 22.27 -0.55 2.34
N SER A 147 21.92 -1.68 1.70
CA SER A 147 22.80 -2.86 1.65
C SER A 147 23.96 -2.66 0.66
N GLU A 148 24.99 -3.50 0.75
CA GLU A 148 26.09 -3.48 -0.23
C GLU A 148 25.60 -3.78 -1.66
N ASP A 149 24.60 -4.67 -1.78
CA ASP A 149 23.98 -4.98 -3.06
C ASP A 149 23.26 -3.75 -3.65
N ASP A 150 22.64 -2.92 -2.80
CA ASP A 150 21.98 -1.67 -3.22
C ASP A 150 22.97 -0.67 -3.80
N VAL A 151 24.14 -0.54 -3.18
CA VAL A 151 25.24 0.31 -3.68
C VAL A 151 25.75 -0.20 -5.04
N LEU A 152 25.71 -1.51 -5.24
CA LEU A 152 26.20 -2.18 -6.45
C LEU A 152 25.16 -2.26 -7.58
N LEU A 153 23.92 -1.77 -7.40
CA LEU A 153 22.88 -1.82 -8.44
C LEU A 153 23.30 -1.16 -9.75
N HIS A 154 24.15 -0.13 -9.70
CA HIS A 154 24.68 0.53 -10.91
C HIS A 154 25.40 -0.46 -11.84
N LYS A 155 25.99 -1.54 -11.30
CA LYS A 155 26.65 -2.60 -12.09
C LYS A 155 25.68 -3.46 -12.89
N LYS A 156 24.38 -3.43 -12.57
CA LYS A 156 23.32 -4.16 -13.27
C LYS A 156 22.62 -3.33 -14.35
N LEU A 157 23.00 -2.06 -14.53
CA LEU A 157 22.38 -1.18 -15.51
C LEU A 157 22.72 -1.61 -16.95
N ASN A 158 21.73 -1.52 -17.84
CA ASN A 158 21.99 -1.68 -19.27
C ASN A 158 22.71 -0.44 -19.85
N LYS A 159 23.22 -0.55 -21.09
CA LYS A 159 24.01 0.52 -21.73
C LYS A 159 23.33 1.88 -21.71
N LYS A 160 22.01 1.95 -21.97
CA LYS A 160 21.27 3.23 -22.00
C LYS A 160 21.09 3.80 -20.60
N GLN A 161 20.76 2.95 -19.63
CA GLN A 161 20.61 3.34 -18.23
C GLN A 161 21.95 3.83 -17.64
N MET A 162 23.06 3.18 -17.97
CA MET A 162 24.40 3.56 -17.51
C MET A 162 24.80 4.96 -18.00
N ILE A 163 24.48 5.29 -19.25
CA ILE A 163 24.75 6.64 -19.80
C ILE A 163 23.98 7.69 -18.99
N ALA A 164 22.67 7.48 -18.76
CA ALA A 164 21.85 8.41 -17.99
C ALA A 164 22.34 8.54 -16.53
N TYR A 165 22.68 7.41 -15.90
CA TYR A 165 23.23 7.37 -14.55
C TYR A 165 24.49 8.24 -14.44
N ASN A 166 25.49 8.01 -15.31
CA ASN A 166 26.76 8.74 -15.28
C ASN A 166 26.58 10.25 -15.46
N VAL A 167 25.73 10.68 -16.41
CA VAL A 167 25.46 12.11 -16.64
C VAL A 167 24.89 12.77 -15.38
N ILE A 168 23.96 12.10 -14.70
CA ILE A 168 23.33 12.64 -13.48
C ILE A 168 24.35 12.69 -12.33
N THR A 169 25.11 11.61 -12.10
CA THR A 169 26.11 11.60 -11.02
C THR A 169 27.22 12.61 -11.25
N GLU A 170 27.79 12.68 -12.45
CA GLU A 170 28.81 13.70 -12.80
C GLU A 170 28.31 15.11 -12.53
N ARG A 171 27.05 15.43 -12.91
CA ARG A 171 26.45 16.75 -12.68
C ARG A 171 26.30 17.08 -11.20
N ILE A 172 25.85 16.13 -10.39
CA ILE A 172 25.65 16.30 -8.94
C ILE A 172 26.99 16.52 -8.23
N PHE A 173 28.01 15.72 -8.57
CA PHE A 173 29.32 15.81 -7.92
C PHE A 173 30.16 16.99 -8.40
N SER A 174 29.97 17.44 -9.65
CA SER A 174 30.63 18.65 -10.16
C SER A 174 30.04 19.92 -9.54
N ASN A 175 28.72 20.00 -9.31
CA ASN A 175 28.09 21.16 -8.68
C ASN A 175 28.37 21.32 -7.18
N LYS A 176 28.75 20.25 -6.47
CA LYS A 176 29.16 20.35 -5.06
C LYS A 176 30.53 21.00 -4.87
N ALA A 177 31.35 21.09 -5.93
CA ALA A 177 32.67 21.73 -5.87
C ALA A 177 32.60 23.26 -5.89
N GLU A 178 31.49 23.87 -6.32
CA GLU A 178 31.38 25.33 -6.50
C GLU A 178 30.81 26.10 -5.29
N HIS A 179 30.30 25.40 -4.26
CA HIS A 179 29.69 26.02 -3.07
C HIS A 179 30.50 25.85 -1.77
N SER A 180 31.79 25.48 -1.86
CA SER A 180 32.72 25.51 -0.71
C SER A 180 33.63 26.74 -0.79
N LEU A 181 33.10 27.91 -0.40
CA LEU A 181 33.88 29.11 -0.01
C LEU A 181 33.22 29.77 1.19
#